data_AF-A0A316GV38-F1
#
_entry.id   AF-A0A316GV38-F1
#
_cell.length_a   1.000
_cell.length_b   1.000
_cell.length_c   1.000
_cell.angle_alpha   90.00
_cell.angle_beta   90.00
_cell.angle_gamma   90.00
#
_symmetry.space_group_name_H-M   'P 1'
#
loop_
_entity.id
_entity.type
_entity.pdbx_description
1 polymer ?
#
loop_
_entity_poly.entity_id
_entity_poly.type
_entity_poly.pdbx_seq_one_letter_code
_entity_poly.pdbx_strand_id
1 'polypeptide(L)'
;MKAIPGKKKKVAAVVRRKPFDKVEEKTKIKIVEEIKTGMISFLGASRKYRVPRNTIKAWAGKLNLTTLLNADNSSADPKSGIKVTHQENT
;
A
#
# COMPACT_ATOMS: atom_id res chain seq x y z
N MET A 1 32.82 -9.45 -51.52
CA MET A 1 32.34 -8.93 -50.22
C MET A 1 31.03 -9.64 -49.88
N LYS A 2 30.88 -10.24 -48.69
CA LYS A 2 29.63 -10.90 -48.25
C LYS A 2 28.73 -9.87 -47.56
N ALA A 3 27.48 -9.74 -48.02
CA ALA A 3 26.49 -8.84 -47.44
C ALA A 3 25.97 -9.39 -46.09
N ILE A 4 25.94 -8.53 -45.07
CA ILE A 4 25.36 -8.85 -43.75
C ILE A 4 23.84 -8.60 -43.85
N PRO A 5 22.98 -9.61 -43.60
CA PRO A 5 21.54 -9.41 -43.65
C PRO A 5 21.09 -8.48 -42.52
N GLY A 6 20.55 -7.32 -42.89
CA GLY A 6 20.04 -6.32 -41.96
C GLY A 6 18.93 -6.90 -41.07
N LYS A 7 19.12 -6.81 -39.75
CA LYS A 7 18.11 -7.21 -38.76
C LYS A 7 16.87 -6.33 -38.95
N LYS A 8 15.78 -6.91 -39.44
CA LYS A 8 14.47 -6.24 -39.53
C LYS A 8 14.04 -5.84 -38.11
N LYS A 9 13.90 -4.53 -37.87
CA LYS A 9 13.40 -3.97 -36.60
C LYS A 9 11.94 -4.41 -36.45
N LYS A 10 11.68 -5.41 -35.59
CA LYS A 10 10.30 -5.77 -35.22
C LYS A 10 9.71 -4.58 -34.48
N VAL A 11 8.87 -3.80 -35.17
CA VAL A 11 8.03 -2.79 -34.53
C VAL A 11 7.06 -3.59 -33.66
N ALA A 12 7.32 -3.63 -32.35
CA ALA A 12 6.38 -4.20 -31.41
C ALA A 12 5.06 -3.47 -31.61
N ALA A 13 4.03 -4.17 -32.09
CA ALA A 13 2.70 -3.60 -32.21
C ALA A 13 2.36 -3.03 -30.83
N VAL A 14 2.10 -1.72 -30.76
CA VAL A 14 1.66 -1.08 -29.53
C VAL A 14 0.28 -1.66 -29.23
N VAL A 15 0.27 -2.76 -28.48
CA VAL A 15 -0.97 -3.39 -28.02
C VAL A 15 -1.67 -2.33 -27.18
N ARG A 16 -2.79 -1.81 -27.70
CA ARG A 16 -3.61 -0.84 -26.98
C ARG A 16 -4.10 -1.52 -25.71
N ARG A 17 -3.47 -1.21 -24.58
CA ARG A 17 -3.85 -1.76 -23.28
C ARG A 17 -5.23 -1.21 -22.94
N LYS A 18 -6.15 -2.08 -22.51
CA LYS A 18 -7.45 -1.63 -21.99
C LYS A 18 -7.19 -0.65 -20.83
N PRO A 19 -7.82 0.53 -20.82
CA PRO A 19 -7.68 1.48 -19.72
C PRO A 19 -8.06 0.80 -18.39
N PHE A 20 -7.43 1.26 -17.31
CA PHE A 20 -7.70 0.75 -15.98
C PHE A 20 -9.13 1.10 -15.56
N ASP A 21 -9.88 0.11 -15.11
CA ASP A 21 -11.24 0.30 -14.62
C ASP A 21 -11.23 1.08 -13.28
N LYS A 22 -12.33 1.79 -12.99
CA LYS A 22 -12.50 2.46 -11.70
C LYS A 22 -12.61 1.39 -10.61
N VAL A 23 -11.68 1.42 -9.67
CA VAL A 23 -11.64 0.48 -8.53
C VAL A 23 -12.54 0.99 -7.42
N GLU A 24 -13.47 0.15 -6.99
CA GLU A 24 -14.38 0.42 -5.85
C GLU A 24 -13.60 0.59 -4.53
N GLU A 25 -14.09 1.45 -3.64
CA GLU A 25 -13.47 1.76 -2.34
C GLU A 25 -13.15 0.51 -1.52
N LYS A 26 -14.10 -0.43 -1.44
CA LYS A 26 -13.95 -1.71 -0.72
C LYS A 26 -12.75 -2.52 -1.20
N THR A 27 -12.54 -2.50 -2.52
CA THR A 27 -11.42 -3.20 -3.15
C THR A 27 -10.09 -2.52 -2.83
N LYS A 28 -10.06 -1.18 -2.75
CA LYS A 28 -8.85 -0.44 -2.35
C LYS A 28 -8.42 -0.80 -0.93
N ILE A 29 -9.37 -0.83 0.00
CA ILE A 29 -9.12 -1.18 1.42
C ILE A 29 -8.52 -2.58 1.50
N LYS A 30 -9.18 -3.56 0.87
CA LYS A 30 -8.71 -4.95 0.81
C LYS A 30 -7.29 -5.07 0.24
N ILE A 31 -6.98 -4.35 -0.85
CA ILE A 31 -5.64 -4.36 -1.45
C ILE A 31 -4.60 -3.84 -0.46
N VAL A 32 -4.88 -2.74 0.23
CA VAL A 32 -3.92 -2.15 1.17
C VAL A 32 -3.72 -3.04 2.39
N GLU A 33 -4.77 -3.67 2.90
CA GLU A 33 -4.68 -4.67 3.97
C GLU A 33 -3.84 -5.88 3.56
N GLU A 34 -4.12 -6.50 2.41
CA GLU A 34 -3.33 -7.65 1.91
C GLU A 34 -1.85 -7.30 1.75
N ILE A 35 -1.52 -6.05 1.40
CA ILE A 35 -0.14 -5.56 1.32
C ILE A 35 0.47 -5.31 2.70
N LYS A 36 -0.28 -4.70 3.63
CA LYS A 36 0.20 -4.43 5.00
C LYS A 36 0.48 -5.72 5.75
N THR A 37 -0.36 -6.74 5.59
CA THR A 37 -0.18 -8.08 6.18
C THR A 37 0.93 -8.89 5.47
N GLY A 38 1.45 -8.40 4.34
CA GLY A 38 2.50 -9.08 3.58
C GLY A 38 2.02 -10.28 2.76
N MET A 39 0.70 -10.50 2.63
CA MET A 39 0.14 -11.60 1.82
C MET A 39 0.44 -11.41 0.32
N ILE A 40 0.44 -10.16 -0.14
CA ILE A 40 0.77 -9.83 -1.54
C ILE A 40 1.77 -8.68 -1.61
N SER A 41 2.67 -8.74 -2.58
CA SER A 41 3.52 -7.59 -2.91
C SER A 41 2.74 -6.55 -3.72
N PHE A 42 3.25 -5.31 -3.75
CA PHE A 42 2.72 -4.26 -4.64
C PHE A 42 2.65 -4.69 -6.11
N LEU A 43 3.59 -5.53 -6.57
CA LEU A 43 3.58 -6.05 -7.93
C LEU A 43 2.50 -7.12 -8.12
N GLY A 44 2.32 -8.00 -7.14
CA GLY A 44 1.25 -9.01 -7.13
C GLY A 44 -0.13 -8.36 -7.17
N ALA A 45 -0.35 -7.34 -6.34
CA ALA A 45 -1.58 -6.55 -6.32
C ALA A 45 -1.85 -5.87 -7.69
N SER A 46 -0.81 -5.27 -8.28
CA SER A 46 -0.93 -4.60 -9.58
C SER A 46 -1.38 -5.55 -10.70
N ARG A 47 -0.89 -6.79 -10.69
CA ARG A 47 -1.26 -7.83 -11.66
C ARG A 47 -2.67 -8.37 -11.41
N LYS A 48 -3.01 -8.65 -10.15
CA LYS A 48 -4.29 -9.26 -9.74
C LYS A 48 -5.48 -8.33 -9.96
N TYR A 49 -5.35 -7.07 -9.54
CA TYR A 49 -6.44 -6.09 -9.58
C TYR A 49 -6.36 -5.14 -10.78
N ARG A 50 -5.36 -5.32 -11.66
CA ARG A 50 -5.10 -4.41 -12.79
C ARG A 50 -5.07 -2.95 -12.35
N VAL A 51 -4.26 -2.65 -11.35
CA VAL A 51 -4.07 -1.28 -10.84
C VAL A 51 -2.60 -0.89 -10.99
N PRO A 52 -2.27 0.34 -11.42
CA PRO A 52 -0.88 0.80 -11.44
C PRO A 52 -0.24 0.73 -10.06
N ARG A 53 1.00 0.26 -10.00
CA ARG A 53 1.77 0.19 -8.75
C ARG A 53 1.82 1.54 -8.01
N ASN A 54 1.95 2.64 -8.74
CA ASN A 54 2.01 3.98 -8.16
C ASN A 54 0.69 4.38 -7.49
N THR A 55 -0.45 3.99 -8.07
CA THR A 55 -1.77 4.21 -7.49
C THR A 55 -1.92 3.44 -6.17
N ILE A 56 -1.48 2.19 -6.14
CA ILE A 56 -1.50 1.36 -4.91
C ILE A 56 -0.60 1.98 -3.83
N LYS A 57 0.60 2.45 -4.20
CA LYS A 57 1.49 3.15 -3.27
C LYS A 57 0.85 4.43 -2.71
N ALA A 58 0.15 5.20 -3.54
CA ALA A 58 -0.54 6.39 -3.07
C ALA A 58 -1.65 6.06 -2.06
N TRP A 59 -2.39 4.97 -2.24
CA TRP A 59 -3.38 4.50 -1.26
C TRP A 59 -2.74 4.09 0.06
N ALA A 60 -1.67 3.29 0.00
CA ALA A 60 -0.94 2.87 1.19
C ALA A 60 -0.32 4.07 1.94
N GLY A 61 0.24 5.04 1.22
CA GLY A 61 0.79 6.27 1.79
C GLY A 61 -0.27 7.14 2.48
N LYS A 62 -1.44 7.32 1.85
CA LYS A 62 -2.55 8.06 2.47
C LYS A 62 -3.06 7.40 3.74
N LEU A 63 -3.21 6.06 3.73
CA LEU A 63 -3.66 5.33 4.92
C LEU A 63 -2.65 5.40 6.06
N ASN A 64 -1.34 5.36 5.77
CA ASN A 64 -0.32 5.55 6.78
C ASN A 64 -0.35 6.99 7.33
N LEU A 65 -0.55 8.00 6.48
CA LEU A 65 -0.68 9.38 6.92
C LEU A 65 -1.91 9.59 7.81
N THR A 66 -3.06 9.01 7.47
CA THR A 66 -4.26 9.07 8.35
C THR A 66 -4.04 8.35 9.66
N THR A 67 -3.33 7.21 9.68
CA THR A 67 -2.99 6.52 10.93
C THR A 67 -2.07 7.36 11.81
N LEU A 68 -1.06 8.03 11.22
CA LEU A 68 -0.16 8.93 11.95
C LEU A 68 -0.92 10.15 12.51
N LEU A 69 -1.73 10.82 11.69
CA LEU A 69 -2.52 11.99 12.12
C LEU A 69 -3.57 11.65 13.20
N ASN A 70 -4.08 10.41 13.21
CA ASN A 70 -4.99 9.94 14.26
C ASN A 70 -4.27 9.51 15.53
N ALA A 71 -3.03 9.01 15.45
CA ALA A 71 -2.22 8.65 16.61
C ALA A 71 -1.84 9.89 17.43
N ASP A 72 -1.59 11.02 16.77
CA ASP A 72 -1.27 12.29 17.43
C ASP A 72 -2.47 12.88 18.21
N ASN A 73 -3.69 12.43 17.93
CA ASN A 73 -4.91 12.84 18.65
C ASN A 73 -5.35 11.83 19.72
N SER A 74 -4.62 10.73 19.94
CA SER A 74 -4.93 9.73 20.97
C SER A 74 -3.90 9.66 22.10
N SER A 75 -3.04 10.66 22.29
CA SER A 75 -2.31 10.90 23.54
C SER A 75 -3.28 11.48 24.59
N ALA A 76 -4.28 10.68 24.95
CA ALA A 76 -4.84 10.73 26.29
C ALA A 76 -4.02 9.73 27.10
N ASP A 77 -2.80 10.14 27.48
CA ASP A 77 -1.97 9.44 28.45
C ASP A 77 -2.81 9.21 29.73
N PRO A 78 -3.07 7.96 30.16
CA PRO A 78 -3.47 7.72 31.53
C PRO A 78 -2.22 7.96 32.38
N LYS A 79 -1.98 9.22 32.77
CA LYS A 79 -0.93 9.56 33.75
C LYS A 79 -1.16 8.69 34.98
N SER A 80 -0.13 7.92 35.28
CA SER A 80 0.05 7.07 36.45
C SER A 80 -0.50 7.71 37.72
N GLY A 81 -1.48 7.06 38.33
CA GLY A 81 -1.86 7.28 39.72
C GLY A 81 -1.58 6.02 40.54
N ILE A 82 -0.31 5.63 40.67
CA ILE A 82 0.07 4.66 41.71
C ILE A 82 -0.12 5.39 43.05
N LYS A 83 -1.30 5.24 43.67
CA LYS A 83 -1.48 5.60 45.08
C LYS A 83 -0.88 4.47 45.92
N VAL A 84 0.42 4.59 46.20
CA VAL A 84 1.01 3.91 47.36
C VAL A 84 0.49 4.65 48.58
N THR A 85 -0.39 4.03 49.34
CA THR A 85 -0.76 4.50 50.67
C THR A 85 -0.49 3.35 51.64
N HIS A 86 0.48 3.57 52.51
CA HIS A 86 0.82 2.71 53.64
C HIS A 86 -0.43 2.49 54.50
N GLN A 87 -0.75 1.23 54.81
CA GLN A 87 -1.57 0.91 55.98
C GLN A 87 -0.62 0.46 57.09
N GLU A 88 -0.62 1.23 58.17
CA GLU A 88 0.10 0.96 59.40
C GLU A 88 -0.55 -0.22 60.12
N ASN A 89 0.30 -1.15 60.57
CA ASN A 89 -0.04 -2.10 61.62
C ASN A 89 -0.23 -1.34 62.93
N THR A 90 -1.36 -1.54 63.62
CA THR A 90 -1.47 -1.92 65.05
C THR A 90 -2.88 -2.38 65.32
#